data_AF-A0A3M6U6V0-F1
#
_entry.id   AF-A0A3M6U6V0-F1
#
_cell.length_a   1.000
_cell.length_b   1.000
_cell.length_c   1.000
_cell.angle_alpha   90.00
_cell.angle_beta   90.00
_cell.angle_gamma   90.00
#
_symmetry.space_group_name_H-M   'P 1'
#
loop_
_entity.id
_entity.type
_entity.pdbx_description
1 polymer ?
#
loop_
_entity_poly.entity_id
_entity_poly.type
_entity_poly.pdbx_seq_one_letter_code
_entity_poly.pdbx_strand_id
1 'polypeptide(L)'
;MINYRSHFEEAYIRWDDEDDNNKNGRGGTLPEGYYDFNTRIEYCCRTDGDATEAIRLPTGSPFVLIKANTHLCQKVDGMTHRSEYFAWDTEDKDPQANIHGPINAELSSNRNIKVHYCYYN
;
A
#
# COMPACT_ATOMS: atom_id res chain seq x y z
N MET A 1 -18.67 16.13 -19.93
CA MET A 1 -17.58 15.85 -18.98
C MET A 1 -17.43 14.34 -18.90
N ILE A 2 -16.31 13.78 -19.37
CA ILE A 2 -16.08 12.34 -19.34
C ILE A 2 -15.50 11.99 -17.97
N ASN A 3 -16.20 11.15 -17.23
CA ASN A 3 -15.90 10.80 -15.84
C ASN A 3 -14.96 9.58 -15.84
N TYR A 4 -13.65 9.80 -15.72
CA TYR A 4 -12.62 8.72 -15.75
C TYR A 4 -12.55 7.89 -14.44
N ARG A 5 -13.46 8.11 -13.48
CA ARG A 5 -13.45 7.45 -12.16
C ARG A 5 -14.24 6.14 -12.06
N SER A 6 -14.68 5.53 -13.16
CA SER A 6 -15.70 4.45 -13.08
C SER A 6 -15.20 3.07 -12.61
N HIS A 7 -13.90 2.87 -12.35
CA HIS A 7 -13.36 1.54 -12.01
C HIS A 7 -12.26 1.51 -10.93
N PHE A 8 -12.01 2.63 -10.24
CA PHE A 8 -11.09 2.62 -9.10
C PHE A 8 -11.87 2.56 -7.79
N GLU A 9 -11.45 1.68 -6.89
CA GLU A 9 -11.96 1.55 -5.54
C GLU A 9 -11.01 2.26 -4.57
N GLU A 10 -11.59 2.95 -3.58
CA GLU A 10 -10.84 3.57 -2.50
C GLU A 10 -10.36 2.50 -1.52
N ALA A 11 -9.09 2.60 -1.11
CA ALA A 11 -8.53 1.82 -0.04
C ALA A 11 -7.67 2.71 0.86
N TYR A 12 -7.52 2.32 2.12
CA TYR A 12 -6.63 3.02 3.03
C TYR A 12 -6.10 2.10 4.11
N ILE A 13 -5.00 2.51 4.71
CA ILE A 13 -4.48 1.93 5.95
C ILE A 13 -4.23 3.06 6.92
N ARG A 14 -4.71 2.91 8.15
CA ARG A 14 -4.53 3.88 9.23
C ARG A 14 -3.98 3.17 10.45
N TRP A 15 -3.04 3.80 11.14
CA TRP A 15 -2.56 3.35 12.43
C TRP A 15 -2.24 4.50 13.38
N ASP A 16 -2.35 4.16 14.66
CA ASP A 16 -1.77 4.89 15.78
C ASP A 16 -0.25 4.76 15.70
N ASP A 17 0.43 5.88 15.51
CA ASP A 17 1.88 5.93 15.62
C ASP A 17 2.25 5.84 17.11
N GLU A 18 3.46 5.36 17.43
CA GLU A 18 3.90 5.23 18.83
C GLU A 18 3.92 6.60 19.54
N ASP A 19 3.32 6.68 20.72
CA ASP A 19 3.18 7.93 21.50
C ASP A 19 4.45 8.26 22.31
N ASP A 20 5.19 7.23 22.74
CA ASP A 20 6.36 7.34 23.61
C ASP A 20 7.67 7.00 22.86
N ASN A 21 8.72 7.82 23.01
CA ASN A 21 9.99 7.63 22.31
C ASN A 21 9.85 7.45 20.77
N ASN A 22 8.83 8.06 20.18
CA ASN A 22 8.55 7.99 18.76
C ASN A 22 9.77 8.41 17.93
N LYS A 23 10.27 7.50 17.08
CA LYS A 23 11.37 7.76 16.14
C LYS A 23 10.86 7.93 14.70
N ASN A 24 9.56 8.09 14.50
CA ASN A 24 9.01 8.34 13.18
C ASN A 24 9.56 9.65 12.62
N GLY A 25 9.96 9.58 11.36
CA GLY A 25 10.41 10.71 10.57
C GLY A 25 9.82 10.61 9.18
N ARG A 26 9.45 11.75 8.61
CA ARG A 26 8.92 11.83 7.25
C ARG A 26 9.71 12.85 6.44
N GLY A 27 9.90 12.57 5.16
CA GLY A 27 10.61 13.44 4.23
C GLY A 27 10.46 12.97 2.79
N GLY A 28 10.91 13.79 1.85
CA GLY A 28 10.75 13.50 0.42
C GLY A 28 9.29 13.54 -0.04
N THR A 29 9.00 12.78 -1.11
CA THR A 29 7.64 12.60 -1.62
C THR A 29 6.97 11.47 -0.86
N LEU A 30 5.85 11.77 -0.22
CA LEU A 30 5.05 10.80 0.51
C LEU A 30 3.87 10.31 -0.35
N PRO A 31 3.38 9.08 -0.12
CA PRO A 31 2.08 8.65 -0.62
C PRO A 31 0.97 9.62 -0.21
N GLU A 32 -0.14 9.63 -0.95
CA GLU A 32 -1.34 10.36 -0.57
C GLU A 32 -1.81 9.90 0.82
N GLY A 33 -2.17 10.84 1.70
CA GLY A 33 -2.54 10.48 3.06
C GLY A 33 -2.46 11.62 4.08
N TYR A 34 -2.69 11.25 5.32
CA TYR A 34 -2.61 12.10 6.50
C TYR A 34 -1.49 11.58 7.40
N TYR A 35 -0.64 12.48 7.85
CA TYR A 35 0.55 12.18 8.63
C TYR A 35 0.59 13.17 9.80
N ASP A 36 -0.41 13.11 10.68
CA ASP A 36 -0.55 14.06 11.78
C ASP A 36 0.11 13.51 13.04
N PHE A 37 -0.67 13.28 14.10
CA PHE A 37 -0.22 12.48 15.24
C PHE A 37 -0.17 10.99 14.87
N ASN A 38 -1.03 10.59 13.93
CA ASN A 38 -1.18 9.25 13.41
C ASN A 38 -0.98 9.24 11.90
N THR A 39 -0.82 8.05 11.34
CA THR A 39 -0.62 7.89 9.91
C THR A 39 -1.81 7.21 9.25
N ARG A 40 -2.24 7.78 8.12
CA ARG A 40 -3.20 7.18 7.19
C ARG A 40 -2.66 7.34 5.78
N ILE A 41 -2.50 6.23 5.07
CA ILE A 41 -2.13 6.22 3.65
C ILE A 41 -3.37 5.84 2.83
N GLU A 42 -3.60 6.58 1.75
CA GLU A 42 -4.72 6.37 0.83
C GLU A 42 -4.26 5.78 -0.51
N TYR A 43 -5.08 4.91 -1.05
CA TYR A 43 -4.80 4.14 -2.27
C TYR A 43 -6.00 4.15 -3.20
N CYS A 44 -5.71 4.20 -4.50
CA CYS A 44 -6.67 3.95 -5.56
C CYS A 44 -6.39 2.57 -6.14
N CYS A 45 -7.25 1.61 -5.86
CA CYS A 45 -7.08 0.22 -6.26
C CYS A 45 -7.94 -0.12 -7.49
N ARG A 46 -7.45 -1.08 -8.29
CA ARG A 46 -8.24 -1.75 -9.33
C ARG A 46 -8.25 -3.24 -9.06
N THR A 47 -9.44 -3.83 -9.12
CA THR A 47 -9.70 -5.25 -8.86
C THR A 47 -10.35 -5.95 -10.06
N ASP A 48 -10.54 -5.22 -11.16
CA ASP A 48 -11.25 -5.65 -12.36
C ASP A 48 -10.37 -6.39 -13.38
N GLY A 49 -9.13 -6.73 -13.01
CA GLY A 49 -8.14 -7.39 -13.87
C GLY A 49 -7.58 -8.68 -13.29
N ASP A 50 -6.89 -9.45 -14.13
CA ASP A 50 -6.16 -10.66 -13.75
C ASP A 50 -4.66 -10.35 -13.63
N ALA A 51 -4.07 -10.62 -12.46
CA ALA A 51 -2.66 -10.37 -12.21
C ALA A 51 -1.72 -11.18 -13.13
N THR A 52 -2.19 -12.25 -13.76
CA THR A 52 -1.42 -13.09 -14.68
C THR A 52 -1.42 -12.59 -16.13
N GLU A 53 -2.34 -11.68 -16.47
CA GLU A 53 -2.40 -10.98 -17.75
C GLU A 53 -1.57 -9.70 -17.68
N ALA A 54 -0.63 -9.52 -18.60
CA ALA A 54 0.32 -8.42 -18.50
C ALA A 54 -0.33 -7.06 -18.84
N ILE A 55 -0.02 -6.04 -18.02
CA ILE A 55 -0.38 -4.65 -18.28
C ILE A 55 0.83 -3.87 -18.79
N ARG A 56 0.56 -2.75 -19.47
CA ARG A 56 1.60 -1.82 -19.93
C ARG A 56 1.66 -0.62 -18.99
N LEU A 57 2.83 -0.41 -18.41
CA LEU A 57 3.18 0.75 -17.60
C LEU A 57 4.47 1.38 -18.14
N PRO A 58 4.81 2.62 -17.75
CA PRO A 58 6.14 3.15 -18.02
C PRO A 58 7.23 2.30 -17.35
N THR A 59 8.15 1.74 -18.14
CA THR A 59 9.20 0.82 -17.68
C THR A 59 10.61 1.44 -17.71
N GLY A 60 10.71 2.75 -17.92
CA GLY A 60 11.99 3.45 -18.00
C GLY A 60 12.79 3.52 -16.68
N SER A 61 12.14 3.19 -15.56
CA SER A 61 12.75 3.12 -14.23
C SER A 61 12.02 2.10 -13.37
N PRO A 62 12.67 1.49 -12.36
CA PRO A 62 12.01 0.64 -11.40
C PRO A 62 10.85 1.33 -10.68
N PHE A 63 9.83 0.57 -10.32
CA PHE A 63 8.68 1.07 -9.57
C PHE A 63 8.08 -0.01 -8.67
N VAL A 64 7.15 0.40 -7.81
CA VAL A 64 6.41 -0.50 -6.92
C VAL A 64 4.92 -0.43 -7.25
N LEU A 65 4.25 -1.57 -7.22
CA LEU A 65 2.78 -1.65 -7.16
C LEU A 65 2.37 -2.27 -5.83
N ILE A 66 1.49 -1.59 -5.10
CA ILE A 66 0.85 -2.17 -3.93
C ILE A 66 -0.12 -3.25 -4.39
N LYS A 67 -0.08 -4.41 -3.74
CA LYS A 67 -0.97 -5.52 -4.12
C LYS A 67 -2.40 -5.21 -3.67
N ALA A 68 -3.36 -5.49 -4.54
CA ALA A 68 -4.77 -5.59 -4.15
C ALA A 68 -5.01 -6.92 -3.40
N ASN A 69 -6.26 -7.34 -3.18
CA ASN A 69 -6.62 -8.57 -2.42
C ASN A 69 -5.98 -9.90 -2.90
N THR A 70 -5.23 -9.90 -4.00
CA THR A 70 -4.46 -11.06 -4.48
C THR A 70 -3.07 -11.12 -3.84
N HIS A 71 -2.57 -12.33 -3.60
CA HIS A 71 -1.16 -12.53 -3.20
C HIS A 71 -0.20 -12.46 -4.40
N LEU A 72 -0.71 -12.47 -5.64
CA LEU A 72 0.08 -12.42 -6.87
C LEU A 72 0.55 -11.00 -7.19
N CYS A 73 1.69 -10.93 -7.86
CA CYS A 73 2.14 -9.70 -8.50
C CYS A 73 1.51 -9.58 -9.90
N GLN A 74 0.98 -8.39 -10.20
CA GLN A 74 0.52 -8.03 -11.54
C GLN A 74 1.66 -8.16 -12.54
N LYS A 75 1.51 -8.94 -13.61
CA LYS A 75 2.52 -8.95 -14.68
C LYS A 75 2.56 -7.59 -15.37
N VAL A 76 3.77 -7.11 -15.66
CA VAL A 76 4.00 -5.88 -16.43
C VAL A 76 4.88 -6.24 -17.61
N ASP A 77 4.46 -5.82 -18.81
CA ASP A 77 5.21 -6.06 -20.05
C ASP A 77 6.64 -5.53 -19.92
N GLY A 78 7.62 -6.40 -20.18
CA GLY A 78 9.04 -6.03 -20.21
C GLY A 78 9.71 -5.84 -18.84
N MET A 79 9.04 -6.19 -17.74
CA MET A 79 9.60 -6.08 -16.39
C MET A 79 9.63 -7.44 -15.69
N THR A 80 10.64 -7.65 -14.86
CA THR A 80 10.62 -8.72 -13.85
C THR A 80 10.07 -8.18 -12.54
N HIS A 81 9.58 -9.06 -11.65
CA HIS A 81 9.08 -8.63 -10.36
C HIS A 81 9.48 -9.55 -9.22
N ARG A 82 9.50 -8.99 -8.01
CA ARG A 82 9.55 -9.75 -6.77
C ARG A 82 8.55 -9.22 -5.76
N SER A 83 7.99 -10.14 -4.98
CA SER A 83 7.09 -9.80 -3.87
C SER A 83 7.89 -9.34 -2.67
N GLU A 84 7.48 -8.23 -2.08
CA GLU A 84 8.09 -7.64 -0.89
C GLU A 84 6.98 -7.12 0.05
N TYR A 85 7.38 -6.57 1.19
CA TYR A 85 6.45 -5.88 2.10
C TYR A 85 7.13 -4.70 2.79
N PHE A 86 6.34 -3.66 3.07
CA PHE A 86 6.67 -2.69 4.10
C PHE A 86 6.17 -3.20 5.44
N ALA A 87 6.94 -2.95 6.51
CA ALA A 87 6.52 -3.23 7.87
C ALA A 87 6.62 -1.94 8.68
N TRP A 88 5.54 -1.60 9.37
CA TRP A 88 5.50 -0.47 10.29
C TRP A 88 5.18 -0.97 11.68
N ASP A 89 5.96 -0.44 12.63
CA ASP A 89 5.69 -0.55 14.04
C ASP A 89 4.59 0.45 14.40
N THR A 90 3.63 0.02 15.22
CA THR A 90 2.49 0.84 15.69
C THR A 90 2.52 0.92 17.21
N GLU A 91 1.65 1.74 17.80
CA GLU A 91 1.56 1.91 19.26
C GLU A 91 1.54 0.58 20.06
N ASP A 92 2.41 0.44 21.07
CA ASP A 92 2.55 -0.81 21.82
C ASP A 92 1.47 -1.03 22.90
N LYS A 93 0.87 0.03 23.46
CA LYS A 93 -0.02 -0.08 24.64
C LYS A 93 -1.50 -0.18 24.30
N ASP A 94 -1.98 0.66 23.39
CA ASP A 94 -3.38 0.64 22.92
C ASP A 94 -3.46 0.81 21.39
N PRO A 95 -2.86 -0.12 20.61
CA PRO A 95 -2.75 0.08 19.18
C PRO A 95 -4.10 0.15 18.49
N GLN A 96 -4.31 1.23 17.74
CA GLN A 96 -5.44 1.39 16.84
C GLN A 96 -4.98 1.30 15.39
N ALA A 97 -5.29 0.18 14.72
CA ALA A 97 -5.01 0.02 13.30
C ALA A 97 -6.26 -0.43 12.52
N ASN A 98 -6.42 0.12 11.32
CA ASN A 98 -7.55 -0.15 10.43
C ASN A 98 -7.08 -0.28 8.98
N ILE A 99 -7.56 -1.32 8.31
CA ILE A 99 -7.35 -1.57 6.88
C ILE A 99 -8.72 -1.54 6.20
N HIS A 100 -8.83 -0.84 5.09
CA HIS A 100 -10.06 -0.73 4.31
C HIS A 100 -9.80 -0.83 2.81
N GLY A 101 -10.77 -1.40 2.10
CA GLY A 101 -10.74 -1.52 0.66
C GLY A 101 -9.83 -2.65 0.17
N PRO A 102 -9.68 -2.79 -1.15
CA PRO A 102 -8.97 -3.93 -1.73
C PRO A 102 -7.45 -3.74 -1.73
N ILE A 103 -6.84 -3.90 -0.55
CA ILE A 103 -5.39 -3.81 -0.34
C ILE A 103 -4.87 -5.07 0.37
N ASN A 104 -3.73 -5.58 -0.08
CA ASN A 104 -3.03 -6.68 0.59
C ASN A 104 -2.23 -6.13 1.77
N ALA A 105 -2.88 -6.08 2.92
CA ALA A 105 -2.27 -5.67 4.15
C ALA A 105 -2.70 -6.57 5.30
N GLU A 106 -1.81 -6.74 6.26
CA GLU A 106 -2.00 -7.61 7.42
C GLU A 106 -1.74 -6.82 8.71
N LEU A 107 -2.55 -7.10 9.73
CA LEU A 107 -2.29 -6.68 11.10
C LEU A 107 -1.75 -7.88 11.88
N SER A 108 -0.60 -7.71 12.52
CA SER A 108 -0.08 -8.70 13.47
C SER A 108 -0.93 -8.71 14.76
N SER A 109 -0.61 -9.63 15.68
CA SER A 109 -1.27 -9.70 16.99
C SER A 109 -1.09 -8.44 17.84
N ASN A 110 0.03 -7.72 17.69
CA ASN A 110 0.28 -6.41 18.30
C ASN A 110 -0.11 -5.24 17.37
N ARG A 111 -0.91 -5.51 16.31
CA ARG A 111 -1.42 -4.52 15.35
C ARG A 111 -0.39 -3.78 14.49
N ASN A 112 0.89 -4.17 14.54
CA ASN A 112 1.87 -3.78 13.53
C ASN A 112 1.38 -4.14 12.13
N ILE A 113 1.68 -3.26 11.17
CA ILE A 113 1.16 -3.36 9.81
C ILE A 113 2.21 -3.97 8.89
N LYS A 114 1.77 -4.88 8.03
CA LYS A 114 2.50 -5.25 6.81
C LYS A 114 1.68 -4.88 5.58
N VAL A 115 2.30 -4.21 4.61
CA VAL A 115 1.70 -3.94 3.30
C VAL A 115 2.52 -4.60 2.23
N HIS A 116 1.88 -5.49 1.46
CA HIS A 116 2.55 -6.26 0.44
C HIS A 116 2.57 -5.49 -0.88
N TYR A 117 3.73 -5.47 -1.51
CA TYR A 117 3.94 -4.83 -2.80
C TYR A 117 4.77 -5.72 -3.72
N CYS A 118 4.81 -5.31 -4.98
CA CYS A 118 5.65 -5.91 -6.00
C CYS A 118 6.64 -4.86 -6.47
N TYR A 119 7.93 -5.17 -6.37
CA TYR A 119 8.99 -4.35 -6.94
C TYR A 119 9.26 -4.82 -8.37
N TYR A 120 9.28 -3.88 -9.30
CA TYR A 120 9.51 -4.13 -10.72
C TYR A 120 10.82 -3.50 -11.17
N ASN A 121 11.63 -4.27 -11.90
CA ASN A 121 12.86 -3.80 -12.55
C ASN A 121 13.17 -4.55 -13.86
#